data_AF-A0A1Q6TMS8-F1
#
_entry.id   AF-A0A1Q6TMS8-F1
#
_cell.length_a   1.000
_cell.length_b   1.000
_cell.length_c   1.000
_cell.angle_alpha   90.00
_cell.angle_beta   90.00
_cell.angle_gamma   90.00
#
_symmetry.space_group_name_H-M   'P 1'
#
loop_
_entity.id
_entity.type
_entity.pdbx_description
1 polymer ?
#
loop_
_entity_poly.entity_id
_entity_poly.type
_entity_poly.pdbx_seq_one_letter_code
_entity_poly.pdbx_strand_id
1 'polypeptide(L)'
;MYEFTEDCLIHIDEIDDEHRRLFQMLNEAIQLADESADVTPVANNLIANLKDYAATHFAHEETYMESISDPELPLQRKEHAAFTKKINTFVPDTSSADAARESLQTLLNYLAHWLFNHILSSDIMIGKLPSKTEKASDPFAFTDAFKTGIQSVDDQHQRLFDIIRETNDLIHEELLHDKYDEIMRLLTQLREYTEFHFHDEEALMERIHYPELEAQKRAHTAFVERLVEIDLSDLDNMDDNQQDYLINLVDFLLSWLSNHILGSDMKIGEYMKKNNLAK
;
A
#
# COMPACT_ATOMS: atom_id res chain seq x y z
N MET A 1 18.10 10.43 -3.92
CA MET A 1 17.23 11.03 -2.89
C MET A 1 15.81 10.58 -3.18
N TYR A 2 15.04 10.33 -2.13
CA TYR A 2 13.64 9.94 -2.24
C TYR A 2 12.76 11.18 -2.36
N GLU A 3 11.72 11.15 -3.19
CA GLU A 3 10.86 12.30 -3.42
C GLU A 3 9.42 11.96 -3.01
N PHE A 4 8.77 12.89 -2.30
CA PHE A 4 7.33 12.83 -2.10
C PHE A 4 6.65 13.37 -3.36
N THR A 5 6.11 12.47 -4.15
CA THR A 5 5.51 12.73 -5.46
C THR A 5 3.99 12.76 -5.37
N GLU A 6 3.30 13.10 -6.47
CA GLU A 6 1.83 13.24 -6.48
C GLU A 6 1.10 11.93 -6.12
N ASP A 7 1.68 10.77 -6.42
CA ASP A 7 1.19 9.45 -6.03
C ASP A 7 1.19 9.20 -4.53
N CYS A 8 1.97 9.96 -3.75
CA CYS A 8 1.99 9.88 -2.29
C CYS A 8 0.94 10.79 -1.62
N LEU A 9 0.22 11.63 -2.37
CA LEU A 9 -0.78 12.54 -1.81
C LEU A 9 -2.03 11.79 -1.37
N ILE A 10 -2.43 12.02 -0.12
CA ILE A 10 -3.70 11.53 0.42
C ILE A 10 -4.77 12.63 0.48
N HIS A 11 -4.38 13.87 0.17
CA HIS A 11 -5.25 15.06 0.17
C HIS A 11 -5.77 15.45 1.55
N ILE A 12 -4.96 15.19 2.57
CA ILE A 12 -5.15 15.65 3.94
C ILE A 12 -3.93 16.51 4.26
N ASP A 13 -4.05 17.84 4.08
CA ASP A 13 -2.91 18.77 4.06
C ASP A 13 -1.92 18.57 5.22
N GLU A 14 -2.43 18.37 6.44
CA GLU A 14 -1.59 18.15 7.63
C GLU A 14 -0.76 16.86 7.53
N ILE A 15 -1.38 15.74 7.11
CA ILE A 15 -0.71 14.44 6.99
C ILE A 15 0.23 14.42 5.78
N ASP A 16 -0.16 15.03 4.66
CA ASP A 16 0.69 15.17 3.48
C ASP A 16 1.96 15.99 3.80
N ASP A 17 1.85 17.05 4.61
CA ASP A 17 3.00 17.82 5.08
C ASP A 17 3.89 16.99 6.02
N GLU A 18 3.31 16.12 6.84
CA GLU A 18 4.06 15.20 7.70
C GLU A 18 4.81 14.13 6.91
N HIS A 19 4.18 13.54 5.88
CA HIS A 19 4.84 12.64 4.95
C HIS A 19 6.03 13.34 4.28
N ARG A 20 5.85 14.56 3.76
CA ARG A 20 6.95 15.34 3.17
C ARG A 20 8.11 15.51 4.14
N ARG A 21 7.82 15.76 5.42
CA ARG A 21 8.86 15.88 6.45
C ARG A 21 9.57 14.57 6.73
N LEU A 22 8.86 13.43 6.74
CA LEU A 22 9.48 12.10 6.86
C LEU A 22 10.47 11.88 5.71
N PHE A 23 10.06 12.09 4.45
CA PHE A 23 10.96 12.01 3.29
C PHE A 23 12.18 12.94 3.43
N GLN A 24 11.96 14.17 3.90
CA GLN A 24 13.05 15.11 4.14
C GLN A 24 14.06 14.59 5.17
N MET A 25 13.59 14.01 6.29
CA MET A 25 14.46 13.44 7.32
C MET A 25 15.31 12.29 6.79
N LEU A 26 14.76 11.41 5.94
CA LEU A 26 15.53 10.35 5.29
C LEU A 26 16.62 10.93 4.38
N ASN A 27 16.26 11.90 3.54
CA ASN A 27 17.21 12.54 2.61
C ASN A 27 18.32 13.30 3.33
N GLU A 28 17.99 14.03 4.40
CA GLU A 28 18.97 14.71 5.27
C GLU A 28 19.98 13.69 5.84
N ALA A 29 19.50 12.54 6.32
CA ALA A 29 20.37 11.49 6.85
C ALA A 29 21.25 10.83 5.78
N ILE A 30 20.73 10.60 4.57
CA ILE A 30 21.51 10.08 3.43
C ILE A 30 22.64 11.05 3.08
N GLN A 31 22.32 12.34 2.93
CA GLN A 31 23.32 13.35 2.60
C GLN A 31 24.41 13.44 3.68
N LEU A 32 24.02 13.48 4.95
CA LEU A 32 24.98 13.51 6.06
C LEU A 32 25.84 12.24 6.14
N ALA A 33 25.29 11.08 5.77
CA ALA A 33 26.04 9.83 5.74
C ALA A 33 27.10 9.81 4.64
N ASP A 34 26.81 10.40 3.49
CA ASP A 34 27.74 10.51 2.35
C ASP A 34 28.90 11.48 2.64
N GLU A 35 28.64 12.55 3.41
CA GLU A 35 29.62 13.57 3.75
C GLU A 35 30.44 13.24 5.02
N SER A 36 30.01 12.25 5.82
CA SER A 36 30.64 11.92 7.10
C SER A 36 31.53 10.68 7.05
N ALA A 37 32.74 10.80 7.64
CA ALA A 37 33.62 9.66 7.88
C ALA A 37 33.06 8.73 8.97
N ASP A 38 32.46 9.29 10.03
CA ASP A 38 31.78 8.57 11.10
C ASP A 38 30.26 8.83 11.03
N VAL A 39 29.52 7.79 10.69
CA VAL A 39 28.06 7.87 10.52
C VAL A 39 27.29 7.55 11.80
N THR A 40 27.97 7.17 12.89
CA THR A 40 27.32 6.82 14.16
C THR A 40 26.47 7.98 14.70
N PRO A 41 26.94 9.24 14.72
CA PRO A 41 26.09 10.38 15.11
C PRO A 41 24.89 10.57 14.17
N VAL A 42 25.06 10.34 12.87
CA VAL A 42 23.98 10.46 11.86
C VAL A 42 22.89 9.44 12.17
N ALA A 43 23.26 8.18 12.38
CA ALA A 43 22.32 7.10 12.72
C ALA A 43 21.57 7.39 14.03
N ASN A 44 22.28 7.79 15.09
CA ASN A 44 21.66 8.08 16.38
C ASN A 44 20.69 9.27 16.31
N ASN A 45 21.05 10.34 15.60
CA ASN A 45 20.18 11.50 15.42
C ASN A 45 18.95 11.16 14.57
N LEU A 46 19.12 10.39 13.48
CA LEU A 46 18.00 9.92 12.67
C LEU A 46 17.02 9.10 13.52
N ILE A 47 17.51 8.12 14.26
CA ILE A 47 16.67 7.26 15.11
C ILE A 47 15.93 8.09 16.17
N ALA A 48 16.63 9.01 16.85
CA ALA A 48 16.01 9.84 17.89
C ALA A 48 14.90 10.73 17.31
N ASN A 49 15.20 11.46 16.24
CA ASN A 49 14.22 12.35 15.62
C ASN A 49 13.03 11.58 15.03
N LEU A 50 13.29 10.43 14.41
CA LEU A 50 12.26 9.61 13.78
C LEU A 50 11.30 9.02 14.82
N LYS A 51 11.77 8.62 16.00
CA LYS A 51 10.91 8.11 17.08
C LYS A 51 9.84 9.12 17.48
N ASP A 52 10.28 10.35 17.76
CA ASP A 52 9.38 11.40 18.24
C ASP A 52 8.43 11.86 17.11
N TYR A 53 8.97 12.02 15.90
CA TYR A 53 8.19 12.48 14.76
C TYR A 53 7.17 11.45 14.29
N ALA A 54 7.57 10.19 14.11
CA ALA A 54 6.68 9.11 13.70
C ALA A 54 5.57 8.87 14.73
N ALA A 55 5.89 8.91 16.03
CA ALA A 55 4.86 8.78 17.07
C ALA A 55 3.82 9.92 17.03
N THR A 56 4.25 11.14 16.71
CA THR A 56 3.34 12.29 16.57
C THR A 56 2.47 12.15 15.32
N HIS A 57 3.11 11.84 14.19
CA HIS A 57 2.44 11.63 12.91
C HIS A 57 1.39 10.51 12.97
N PHE A 58 1.75 9.33 13.48
CA PHE A 58 0.80 8.22 13.65
C PHE A 58 -0.36 8.60 14.57
N ALA A 59 -0.12 9.41 15.62
CA ALA A 59 -1.20 9.86 16.49
C ALA A 59 -2.18 10.80 15.76
N HIS A 60 -1.68 11.69 14.90
CA HIS A 60 -2.52 12.57 14.08
C HIS A 60 -3.33 11.78 13.06
N GLU A 61 -2.69 10.87 12.34
CA GLU A 61 -3.34 10.03 11.35
C GLU A 61 -4.40 9.11 11.99
N GLU A 62 -4.05 8.39 13.05
CA GLU A 62 -5.01 7.52 13.75
C GLU A 62 -6.18 8.33 14.33
N THR A 63 -5.94 9.55 14.83
CA THR A 63 -7.02 10.44 15.29
C THR A 63 -7.94 10.85 14.14
N TYR A 64 -7.36 11.14 12.97
CA TYR A 64 -8.14 11.46 11.77
C TYR A 64 -8.99 10.27 11.34
N MET A 65 -8.39 9.07 11.23
CA MET A 65 -9.08 7.82 10.90
C MET A 65 -10.20 7.51 11.90
N GLU A 66 -9.97 7.69 13.21
CA GLU A 66 -11.02 7.57 14.23
C GLU A 66 -12.19 8.53 13.98
N SER A 67 -11.89 9.79 13.61
CA SER A 67 -12.91 10.82 13.40
C SER A 67 -13.85 10.50 12.24
N ILE A 68 -13.39 9.74 11.25
CA ILE A 68 -14.18 9.29 10.09
C ILE A 68 -14.66 7.84 10.24
N SER A 69 -14.34 7.18 11.36
CA SER A 69 -14.62 5.76 11.60
C SER A 69 -14.07 4.86 10.48
N ASP A 70 -12.83 5.12 10.09
CA ASP A 70 -12.16 4.35 9.04
C ASP A 70 -12.00 2.87 9.45
N PRO A 71 -12.49 1.92 8.65
CA PRO A 71 -12.47 0.50 9.01
C PRO A 71 -11.06 -0.11 9.00
N GLU A 72 -10.07 0.51 8.34
CA GLU A 72 -8.68 0.01 8.30
C GLU A 72 -7.84 0.43 9.51
N LEU A 73 -8.36 1.33 10.36
CA LEU A 73 -7.66 1.80 11.55
C LEU A 73 -7.03 0.68 12.42
N PRO A 74 -7.71 -0.46 12.70
CA PRO A 74 -7.10 -1.54 13.48
C PRO A 74 -5.85 -2.13 12.82
N LEU A 75 -5.82 -2.21 11.49
CA LEU A 75 -4.72 -2.77 10.72
C LEU A 75 -3.57 -1.75 10.60
N GLN A 76 -3.89 -0.49 10.32
CA GLN A 76 -2.95 0.63 10.33
C GLN A 76 -2.20 0.74 11.67
N ARG A 77 -2.92 0.62 12.80
CA ARG A 77 -2.34 0.55 14.15
C ARG A 77 -1.35 -0.58 14.34
N LYS A 78 -1.63 -1.76 13.75
CA LYS A 78 -0.73 -2.92 13.82
C LYS A 78 0.58 -2.63 13.08
N GLU A 79 0.50 -1.99 11.92
CA GLU A 79 1.65 -1.57 11.12
C GLU A 79 2.48 -0.50 11.84
N HIS A 80 1.85 0.55 12.36
CA HIS A 80 2.50 1.58 13.17
C HIS A 80 3.20 1.02 14.39
N ALA A 81 2.56 0.09 15.09
CA ALA A 81 3.14 -0.58 16.25
C ALA A 81 4.36 -1.42 15.85
N ALA A 82 4.31 -2.12 14.72
CA ALA A 82 5.43 -2.90 14.19
C ALA A 82 6.62 -2.00 13.79
N PHE A 83 6.35 -0.90 13.09
CA PHE A 83 7.36 0.11 12.75
C PHE A 83 7.99 0.71 14.01
N THR A 84 7.15 1.18 14.95
CA THR A 84 7.59 1.77 16.21
C THR A 84 8.48 0.80 16.99
N LYS A 85 8.10 -0.47 17.06
CA LYS A 85 8.92 -1.52 17.69
C LYS A 85 10.25 -1.71 16.98
N LYS A 86 10.27 -1.74 15.64
CA LYS A 86 11.48 -1.89 14.84
C LYS A 86 12.46 -0.73 15.09
N ILE A 87 11.99 0.51 15.04
CA ILE A 87 12.82 1.70 15.28
C ILE A 87 13.28 1.78 16.74
N ASN A 88 12.43 1.39 17.70
CA ASN A 88 12.80 1.39 19.12
C ASN A 88 13.85 0.36 19.48
N THR A 89 13.90 -0.76 18.77
CA THR A 89 14.84 -1.87 19.02
C THR A 89 16.08 -1.82 18.14
N PHE A 90 16.10 -0.95 17.12
CA PHE A 90 17.26 -0.79 16.26
C PHE A 90 18.44 -0.17 17.02
N VAL A 91 19.60 -0.83 16.97
CA VAL A 91 20.85 -0.35 17.55
C VAL A 91 21.89 -0.35 16.42
N PRO A 92 22.51 0.80 16.10
CA PRO A 92 23.57 0.85 15.10
C PRO A 92 24.74 -0.05 15.47
N ASP A 93 25.30 -0.77 14.50
CA ASP A 93 26.53 -1.54 14.72
C ASP A 93 27.74 -0.60 14.76
N THR A 94 28.22 -0.29 15.96
CA THR A 94 29.37 0.61 16.14
C THR A 94 30.69 -0.15 16.33
N SER A 95 30.77 -1.42 15.92
CA SER A 95 32.00 -2.22 16.07
C SER A 95 33.16 -1.73 15.20
N SER A 96 32.84 -1.13 14.06
CA SER A 96 33.79 -0.47 13.15
C SER A 96 33.08 0.61 12.33
N ALA A 97 33.84 1.48 11.67
CA ALA A 97 33.27 2.52 10.80
C ALA A 97 32.51 1.93 9.60
N ASP A 98 33.00 0.81 9.06
CA ASP A 98 32.34 0.11 7.94
C ASP A 98 31.05 -0.55 8.40
N ALA A 99 31.06 -1.23 9.55
CA ALA A 99 29.85 -1.83 10.13
C ALA A 99 28.79 -0.77 10.47
N ALA A 100 29.19 0.40 10.97
CA ALA A 100 28.28 1.50 11.24
C ALA A 100 27.61 2.02 9.97
N ARG A 101 28.36 2.08 8.87
CA ARG A 101 27.85 2.49 7.55
C ARG A 101 26.90 1.47 6.95
N GLU A 102 27.24 0.19 6.99
CA GLU A 102 26.34 -0.89 6.55
C GLU A 102 25.05 -0.95 7.37
N SER A 103 25.16 -0.77 8.69
CA SER A 103 24.02 -0.70 9.61
C SER A 103 23.10 0.47 9.29
N LEU A 104 23.66 1.67 9.07
CA LEU A 104 22.88 2.85 8.67
C LEU A 104 22.23 2.67 7.29
N GLN A 105 22.94 2.11 6.31
CA GLN A 105 22.36 1.83 4.98
C GLN A 105 21.20 0.84 5.08
N THR A 106 21.34 -0.20 5.91
CA THR A 106 20.26 -1.16 6.17
C THR A 106 19.04 -0.47 6.79
N LEU A 107 19.24 0.43 7.76
CA LEU A 107 18.16 1.24 8.35
C LEU A 107 17.50 2.13 7.30
N LEU A 108 18.27 2.91 6.53
CA LEU A 108 17.74 3.82 5.52
C LEU A 108 16.94 3.08 4.45
N ASN A 109 17.41 1.90 4.00
CA ASN A 109 16.68 1.07 3.04
C ASN A 109 15.35 0.58 3.63
N TYR A 110 15.36 0.10 4.88
CA TYR A 110 14.13 -0.29 5.57
C TYR A 110 13.15 0.89 5.70
N LEU A 111 13.63 2.06 6.11
CA LEU A 111 12.80 3.25 6.29
C LEU A 111 12.16 3.71 4.98
N ALA A 112 12.95 3.78 3.90
CA ALA A 112 12.44 4.21 2.61
C ALA A 112 11.41 3.23 2.06
N HIS A 113 11.71 1.94 2.13
CA HIS A 113 10.80 0.88 1.71
C HIS A 113 9.50 0.91 2.51
N TRP A 114 9.59 0.92 3.85
CA TRP A 114 8.40 0.98 4.70
C TRP A 114 7.56 2.23 4.42
N LEU A 115 8.18 3.40 4.33
CA LEU A 115 7.48 4.66 4.11
C LEU A 115 6.73 4.68 2.77
N PHE A 116 7.39 4.31 1.67
CA PHE A 116 6.72 4.25 0.37
C PHE A 116 5.58 3.24 0.35
N ASN A 117 5.82 2.04 0.87
CA ASN A 117 4.83 0.98 0.81
C ASN A 117 3.62 1.30 1.68
N HIS A 118 3.84 1.82 2.89
CA HIS A 118 2.76 2.18 3.79
C HIS A 118 1.89 3.28 3.16
N ILE A 119 2.49 4.36 2.65
CA ILE A 119 1.72 5.42 1.98
C ILE A 119 0.95 4.88 0.78
N LEU A 120 1.64 4.18 -0.13
CA LEU A 120 1.08 3.78 -1.43
C LEU A 120 0.11 2.58 -1.37
N SER A 121 0.14 1.78 -0.30
CA SER A 121 -0.76 0.65 -0.13
C SER A 121 -1.78 0.83 0.99
N SER A 122 -1.55 1.74 1.94
CA SER A 122 -2.40 1.98 3.10
C SER A 122 -2.94 3.42 3.12
N ASP A 123 -2.08 4.43 3.30
CA ASP A 123 -2.51 5.79 3.65
C ASP A 123 -3.33 6.45 2.54
N ILE A 124 -3.01 6.15 1.27
CA ILE A 124 -3.80 6.64 0.14
C ILE A 124 -5.26 6.16 0.18
N MET A 125 -5.60 5.13 0.96
CA MET A 125 -6.95 4.59 1.12
C MET A 125 -7.73 5.21 2.27
N ILE A 126 -7.10 6.03 3.12
CA ILE A 126 -7.75 6.70 4.24
C ILE A 126 -8.97 7.49 3.74
N GLY A 127 -10.14 7.17 4.30
CA GLY A 127 -11.42 7.79 3.95
C GLY A 127 -11.98 7.46 2.57
N LYS A 128 -11.38 6.52 1.83
CA LYS A 128 -11.86 6.05 0.52
C LYS A 128 -12.70 4.77 0.59
N LEU A 129 -12.77 4.14 1.76
CA LEU A 129 -13.56 2.93 1.96
C LEU A 129 -15.05 3.26 2.07
N PRO A 130 -15.93 2.47 1.44
CA PRO A 130 -17.35 2.74 1.42
C PRO A 130 -17.93 2.70 2.83
N SER A 131 -18.71 3.73 3.19
CA SER A 131 -19.51 3.70 4.40
C SER A 131 -20.58 2.62 4.28
N LYS A 132 -20.78 1.81 5.33
CA LYS A 132 -21.77 0.70 5.41
C LYS A 132 -23.23 1.11 5.10
N THR A 133 -23.51 2.38 4.82
CA THR A 133 -24.85 2.94 4.61
C THR A 133 -25.26 3.12 3.14
N GLU A 134 -24.37 3.00 2.16
CA GLU A 134 -24.73 3.23 0.75
C GLU A 134 -25.23 1.95 0.05
N LYS A 135 -26.53 1.69 0.18
CA LYS A 135 -27.24 0.72 -0.65
C LYS A 135 -27.49 1.29 -2.06
N ALA A 136 -26.54 1.16 -2.98
CA ALA A 136 -26.85 1.23 -4.42
C ALA A 136 -25.77 0.55 -5.28
N SER A 137 -26.23 -0.38 -6.13
CA SER A 137 -25.43 -1.26 -7.01
C SER A 137 -24.60 -2.33 -6.30
N ASP A 138 -24.36 -3.43 -7.02
CA ASP A 138 -23.49 -4.51 -6.58
C ASP A 138 -22.03 -4.00 -6.62
N PRO A 139 -21.36 -3.79 -5.47
CA PRO A 139 -20.06 -3.13 -5.43
C PRO A 139 -18.96 -3.94 -6.11
N PHE A 140 -19.17 -5.25 -6.29
CA PHE A 140 -18.25 -6.14 -6.97
C PHE A 140 -18.46 -6.18 -8.49
N ALA A 141 -19.41 -5.42 -9.04
CA ALA A 141 -19.70 -5.43 -10.47
C ALA A 141 -18.69 -4.59 -11.25
N PHE A 142 -18.01 -5.22 -12.22
CA PHE A 142 -17.26 -4.48 -13.24
C PHE A 142 -18.24 -3.76 -14.18
N THR A 143 -18.39 -2.46 -14.01
CA THR A 143 -19.28 -1.59 -14.80
C THR A 143 -18.52 -0.82 -15.87
N ASP A 144 -19.26 -0.14 -16.76
CA ASP A 144 -18.67 0.75 -17.77
C ASP A 144 -17.80 1.88 -17.18
N ALA A 145 -17.97 2.21 -15.89
CA ALA A 145 -17.15 3.20 -15.21
C ALA A 145 -15.68 2.77 -15.07
N PHE A 146 -15.40 1.47 -15.06
CA PHE A 146 -14.05 0.91 -14.91
C PHE A 146 -13.37 0.57 -16.24
N LYS A 147 -14.01 0.89 -17.38
CA LYS A 147 -13.44 0.62 -18.70
C LYS A 147 -12.41 1.69 -19.07
N THR A 148 -11.15 1.27 -19.15
CA THR A 148 -10.03 2.04 -19.73
C THR A 148 -10.20 2.18 -21.25
N GLY A 149 -10.98 1.28 -21.85
CA GLY A 149 -11.14 1.14 -23.28
C GLY A 149 -9.92 0.51 -23.95
N ILE A 150 -9.09 -0.21 -23.21
CA ILE A 150 -8.04 -1.11 -23.69
C ILE A 150 -8.55 -2.51 -23.37
N GLN A 151 -8.96 -3.26 -24.40
CA GLN A 151 -9.75 -4.50 -24.20
C GLN A 151 -9.03 -5.51 -23.30
N SER A 152 -7.71 -5.70 -23.48
CA SER A 152 -6.94 -6.65 -22.68
C SER A 152 -6.87 -6.26 -21.20
N VAL A 153 -6.77 -4.97 -20.90
CA VAL A 153 -6.76 -4.43 -19.52
C VAL A 153 -8.15 -4.56 -18.92
N ASP A 154 -9.19 -4.18 -19.66
CA ASP A 154 -10.59 -4.28 -19.21
C ASP A 154 -10.99 -5.75 -18.90
N ASP A 155 -10.52 -6.72 -19.71
CA ASP A 155 -10.74 -8.15 -19.48
C ASP A 155 -10.03 -8.65 -18.20
N GLN A 156 -8.83 -8.14 -17.92
CA GLN A 156 -8.07 -8.46 -16.70
C GLN A 156 -8.71 -7.85 -15.46
N HIS A 157 -9.14 -6.58 -15.52
CA HIS A 157 -9.91 -5.95 -14.43
C HIS A 157 -11.16 -6.74 -14.12
N GLN A 158 -11.94 -7.13 -15.14
CA GLN A 158 -13.14 -7.94 -14.91
C GLN A 158 -12.82 -9.24 -14.16
N ARG A 159 -11.73 -9.92 -14.50
CA ARG A 159 -11.33 -11.13 -13.77
C ARG A 159 -10.90 -10.86 -12.33
N LEU A 160 -10.22 -9.73 -12.05
CA LEU A 160 -9.89 -9.33 -10.68
C LEU A 160 -11.17 -9.09 -9.84
N PHE A 161 -12.14 -8.35 -10.38
CA PHE A 161 -13.45 -8.17 -9.74
C PHE A 161 -14.14 -9.50 -9.46
N ASP A 162 -14.10 -10.45 -10.40
CA ASP A 162 -14.68 -11.78 -10.22
C ASP A 162 -13.99 -12.57 -9.08
N ILE A 163 -12.66 -12.53 -8.98
CA ILE A 163 -11.93 -13.22 -7.90
C ILE A 163 -12.28 -12.60 -6.53
N ILE A 164 -12.35 -11.27 -6.45
CA ILE A 164 -12.73 -10.57 -5.21
C ILE A 164 -14.18 -10.93 -4.83
N ARG A 165 -15.10 -11.00 -5.80
CA ARG A 165 -16.48 -11.46 -5.59
C ARG A 165 -16.52 -12.89 -5.09
N GLU A 166 -15.83 -13.82 -5.74
CA GLU A 166 -15.75 -15.24 -5.34
C GLU A 166 -15.27 -15.34 -3.88
N THR A 167 -14.29 -14.52 -3.50
CA THR A 167 -13.76 -14.44 -2.13
C THR A 167 -14.82 -13.91 -1.15
N ASN A 168 -15.51 -12.83 -1.51
CA ASN A 168 -16.59 -12.25 -0.70
C ASN A 168 -17.75 -13.22 -0.47
N ASP A 169 -18.19 -13.89 -1.54
CA ASP A 169 -19.30 -14.85 -1.47
C ASP A 169 -18.95 -15.99 -0.51
N LEU A 170 -17.73 -16.53 -0.65
CA LEU A 170 -17.20 -17.55 0.26
C LEU A 170 -17.15 -17.08 1.71
N ILE A 171 -16.72 -15.84 1.96
CA ILE A 171 -16.72 -15.21 3.30
C ILE A 171 -18.14 -15.13 3.89
N HIS A 172 -19.18 -15.03 3.08
CA HIS A 172 -20.57 -14.97 3.56
C HIS A 172 -21.29 -16.34 3.60
N GLU A 173 -20.62 -17.42 3.19
CA GLU A 173 -21.16 -18.78 3.35
C GLU A 173 -21.02 -19.27 4.80
N GLU A 174 -22.16 -19.64 5.42
CA GLU A 174 -22.24 -20.04 6.84
C GLU A 174 -21.89 -21.52 7.11
N LEU A 175 -21.86 -22.38 6.09
CA LEU A 175 -21.89 -23.84 6.26
C LEU A 175 -20.73 -24.62 5.60
N LEU A 176 -19.64 -23.94 5.22
CA LEU A 176 -18.49 -24.59 4.59
C LEU A 176 -17.46 -25.08 5.61
N HIS A 177 -17.23 -26.39 5.61
CA HIS A 177 -16.05 -27.00 6.22
C HIS A 177 -14.82 -26.58 5.42
N ASP A 178 -13.72 -26.23 6.08
CA ASP A 178 -12.45 -25.76 5.47
C ASP A 178 -12.54 -24.45 4.65
N LYS A 179 -13.51 -23.59 4.97
CA LYS A 179 -13.71 -22.28 4.35
C LYS A 179 -12.44 -21.42 4.28
N TYR A 180 -11.61 -21.46 5.32
CA TYR A 180 -10.37 -20.66 5.38
C TYR A 180 -9.31 -21.09 4.37
N ASP A 181 -9.15 -22.40 4.16
CA ASP A 181 -8.21 -22.92 3.17
C ASP A 181 -8.61 -22.47 1.76
N GLU A 182 -9.92 -22.45 1.48
CA GLU A 182 -10.44 -21.99 0.20
C GLU A 182 -10.33 -20.47 0.04
N ILE A 183 -10.54 -19.68 1.12
CA ILE A 183 -10.26 -18.24 1.11
C ILE A 183 -8.77 -17.99 0.82
N MET A 184 -7.87 -18.73 1.46
CA MET A 184 -6.42 -18.61 1.21
C MET A 184 -6.04 -18.98 -0.22
N ARG A 185 -6.72 -19.99 -0.79
CA ARG A 185 -6.55 -20.34 -2.21
C ARG A 185 -6.98 -19.20 -3.12
N LEU A 186 -8.12 -18.56 -2.84
CA LEU A 186 -8.62 -17.42 -3.62
C LEU A 186 -7.74 -16.17 -3.45
N LEU A 187 -7.24 -15.87 -2.25
CA LEU A 187 -6.29 -14.78 -2.02
C LEU A 187 -4.96 -15.02 -2.74
N THR A 188 -4.48 -16.27 -2.75
CA THR A 188 -3.30 -16.65 -3.54
C THR A 188 -3.54 -16.45 -5.03
N GLN A 189 -4.72 -16.87 -5.52
CA GLN A 189 -5.12 -16.65 -6.91
C GLN A 189 -5.24 -15.15 -7.24
N LEU A 190 -5.78 -14.34 -6.33
CA LEU A 190 -5.89 -12.89 -6.49
C LEU A 190 -4.50 -12.26 -6.62
N ARG A 191 -3.56 -12.63 -5.74
CA ARG A 191 -2.18 -12.15 -5.79
C ARG A 191 -1.50 -12.51 -7.10
N GLU A 192 -1.52 -13.79 -7.49
CA GLU A 192 -0.90 -14.26 -8.74
C GLU A 192 -1.48 -13.56 -9.97
N TYR A 193 -2.80 -13.35 -9.99
CA TYR A 193 -3.45 -12.67 -11.11
C TYR A 193 -3.20 -11.16 -11.11
N THR A 194 -3.07 -10.54 -9.93
CA THR A 194 -2.69 -9.13 -9.78
C THR A 194 -1.27 -8.89 -10.28
N GLU A 195 -0.32 -9.73 -9.91
CA GLU A 195 1.06 -9.66 -10.41
C GLU A 195 1.12 -9.82 -11.94
N PHE A 196 0.35 -10.76 -12.50
CA PHE A 196 0.23 -10.94 -13.95
C PHE A 196 -0.35 -9.71 -14.64
N HIS A 197 -1.44 -9.16 -14.11
CA HIS A 197 -2.10 -7.98 -14.65
C HIS A 197 -1.17 -6.76 -14.66
N PHE A 198 -0.53 -6.46 -13.53
CA PHE A 198 0.42 -5.34 -13.45
C PHE A 198 1.60 -5.53 -14.38
N HIS A 199 2.13 -6.74 -14.53
CA HIS A 199 3.19 -7.01 -15.50
C HIS A 199 2.78 -6.67 -16.94
N ASP A 200 1.58 -7.09 -17.35
CA ASP A 200 1.05 -6.83 -18.70
C ASP A 200 0.81 -5.32 -18.92
N GLU A 201 0.26 -4.64 -17.92
CA GLU A 201 0.00 -3.20 -17.96
C GLU A 201 1.30 -2.39 -18.00
N GLU A 202 2.29 -2.74 -17.19
CA GLU A 202 3.62 -2.12 -17.20
C GLU A 202 4.34 -2.32 -18.52
N ALA A 203 4.25 -3.51 -19.12
CA ALA A 203 4.80 -3.79 -20.45
C ALA A 203 4.10 -2.95 -21.53
N LEU A 204 2.77 -2.75 -21.41
CA LEU A 204 2.02 -1.85 -22.28
C LEU A 204 2.51 -0.40 -22.12
N MET A 205 2.58 0.09 -20.89
CA MET A 205 3.04 1.44 -20.54
C MET A 205 4.45 1.72 -21.05
N GLU A 206 5.38 0.78 -20.87
CA GLU A 206 6.75 0.88 -21.37
C GLU A 206 6.78 0.99 -22.90
N ARG A 207 6.02 0.14 -23.59
CA ARG A 207 5.90 0.13 -25.05
C ARG A 207 5.36 1.45 -25.61
N ILE A 208 4.45 2.10 -24.91
CA ILE A 208 3.85 3.39 -25.34
C ILE A 208 4.58 4.61 -24.78
N HIS A 209 5.69 4.40 -24.04
CA HIS A 209 6.42 5.44 -23.33
C HIS A 209 5.51 6.30 -22.44
N TYR A 210 4.67 5.64 -21.65
CA TYR A 210 3.75 6.31 -20.74
C TYR A 210 4.54 7.08 -19.66
N PRO A 211 4.30 8.40 -19.49
CA PRO A 211 5.13 9.23 -18.60
C PRO A 211 5.06 8.87 -17.12
N GLU A 212 3.93 8.33 -16.65
CA GLU A 212 3.70 8.03 -15.23
C GLU A 212 4.02 6.56 -14.86
N LEU A 213 4.68 5.80 -15.76
CA LEU A 213 5.03 4.39 -15.56
C LEU A 213 5.71 4.13 -14.21
N GLU A 214 6.71 4.93 -13.85
CA GLU A 214 7.47 4.72 -12.62
C GLU A 214 6.63 4.96 -11.36
N ALA A 215 5.63 5.84 -11.42
CA ALA A 215 4.72 6.07 -10.32
C ALA A 215 3.74 4.91 -10.15
N GLN A 216 3.13 4.44 -11.25
CA GLN A 216 2.24 3.28 -11.21
C GLN A 216 2.96 2.00 -10.77
N LYS A 217 4.19 1.76 -11.24
CA LYS A 217 5.04 0.64 -10.77
C LYS A 217 5.25 0.63 -9.26
N ARG A 218 5.44 1.79 -8.64
CA ARG A 218 5.57 1.88 -7.17
C ARG A 218 4.26 1.50 -6.48
N ALA A 219 3.13 1.99 -6.97
CA ALA A 219 1.82 1.63 -6.43
C ALA A 219 1.53 0.14 -6.59
N HIS A 220 1.83 -0.46 -7.76
CA HIS A 220 1.71 -1.89 -8.01
C HIS A 220 2.55 -2.71 -7.05
N THR A 221 3.83 -2.34 -6.90
CA THR A 221 4.76 -3.02 -6.00
C THR A 221 4.27 -2.96 -4.56
N ALA A 222 3.88 -1.77 -4.08
CA ALA A 222 3.36 -1.59 -2.73
C ALA A 222 2.09 -2.43 -2.48
N PHE A 223 1.18 -2.51 -3.46
CA PHE A 223 -0.03 -3.32 -3.33
C PHE A 223 0.27 -4.82 -3.33
N VAL A 224 1.16 -5.31 -4.20
CA VAL A 224 1.56 -6.72 -4.19
C VAL A 224 2.23 -7.10 -2.87
N GLU A 225 3.11 -6.24 -2.34
CA GLU A 225 3.75 -6.47 -1.04
C GLU A 225 2.72 -6.48 0.09
N ARG A 226 1.74 -5.57 0.05
CA ARG A 226 0.59 -5.59 0.94
C ARG A 226 -0.17 -6.92 0.88
N LEU A 227 -0.40 -7.47 -0.31
CA LEU A 227 -1.03 -8.79 -0.47
C LEU A 227 -0.21 -9.94 0.13
N VAL A 228 1.13 -9.83 0.11
CA VAL A 228 2.04 -10.82 0.71
C VAL A 228 2.01 -10.76 2.24
N GLU A 229 1.79 -9.58 2.81
CA GLU A 229 1.67 -9.39 4.27
C GLU A 229 0.34 -9.88 4.85
N ILE A 230 -0.66 -10.12 4.01
CA ILE A 230 -1.90 -10.78 4.44
C ILE A 230 -1.58 -12.22 4.82
N ASP A 231 -1.47 -12.43 6.13
CA ASP A 231 -1.26 -13.73 6.73
C ASP A 231 -2.50 -14.13 7.54
N LEU A 232 -3.22 -15.14 7.04
CA LEU A 232 -4.38 -15.70 7.71
C LEU A 232 -4.01 -16.84 8.69
N SER A 233 -2.73 -17.17 8.85
CA SER A 233 -2.29 -18.28 9.72
C SER A 233 -2.60 -18.06 11.19
N ASP A 234 -2.77 -16.80 11.62
CA ASP A 234 -3.16 -16.44 12.97
C ASP A 234 -4.68 -16.30 13.15
N LEU A 235 -5.50 -16.53 12.12
CA LEU A 235 -6.97 -16.42 12.22
C LEU A 235 -7.50 -17.33 13.34
N ASP A 236 -6.98 -18.54 13.48
CA ASP A 236 -7.39 -19.49 14.53
C ASP A 236 -7.19 -18.95 15.97
N ASN A 237 -6.32 -17.96 16.15
CA ASN A 237 -6.07 -17.30 17.43
C ASN A 237 -6.92 -16.02 17.63
N MET A 238 -7.66 -15.58 16.60
CA MET A 238 -8.54 -14.41 16.66
C MET A 238 -9.93 -14.83 17.15
N ASP A 239 -10.19 -14.77 18.46
CA ASP A 239 -11.54 -14.98 19.01
C ASP A 239 -12.52 -13.91 18.46
N ASP A 240 -13.73 -14.34 18.09
CA ASP A 240 -14.94 -13.59 17.68
C ASP A 240 -14.82 -12.52 16.55
N ASN A 241 -13.62 -12.21 16.05
CA ASN A 241 -13.37 -11.13 15.07
C ASN A 241 -12.90 -11.59 13.67
N GLN A 242 -12.82 -12.90 13.40
CA GLN A 242 -12.35 -13.44 12.11
C GLN A 242 -13.18 -12.95 10.93
N GLN A 243 -14.51 -12.99 11.08
CA GLN A 243 -15.44 -12.59 10.02
C GLN A 243 -15.30 -11.11 9.67
N ASP A 244 -15.20 -10.25 10.69
CA ASP A 244 -15.04 -8.81 10.50
C ASP A 244 -13.70 -8.48 9.82
N TYR A 245 -12.62 -9.18 10.17
CA TYR A 245 -11.33 -9.02 9.51
C TYR A 245 -11.41 -9.39 8.02
N LEU A 246 -12.05 -10.51 7.68
CA LEU A 246 -12.20 -10.96 6.30
C LEU A 246 -13.07 -10.01 5.46
N ILE A 247 -14.14 -9.47 6.05
CA ILE A 247 -15.00 -8.46 5.40
C ILE A 247 -14.18 -7.19 5.13
N ASN A 248 -13.48 -6.67 6.14
CA ASN A 248 -12.65 -5.47 5.98
C ASN A 248 -11.56 -5.69 4.92
N LEU A 249 -10.93 -6.87 4.90
CA LEU A 249 -9.94 -7.21 3.89
C LEU A 249 -10.53 -7.15 2.47
N VAL A 250 -11.69 -7.76 2.23
CA VAL A 250 -12.35 -7.70 0.92
C VAL A 250 -12.73 -6.28 0.54
N ASP A 251 -13.25 -5.49 1.49
CA ASP A 251 -13.60 -4.09 1.26
C ASP A 251 -12.36 -3.27 0.89
N PHE A 252 -11.22 -3.52 1.54
CA PHE A 252 -9.94 -2.92 1.21
C PHE A 252 -9.49 -3.30 -0.21
N LEU A 253 -9.48 -4.59 -0.54
CA LEU A 253 -9.05 -5.09 -1.87
C LEU A 253 -9.90 -4.49 -2.99
N LEU A 254 -11.22 -4.50 -2.83
CA LEU A 254 -12.15 -3.96 -3.80
C LEU A 254 -11.97 -2.45 -3.96
N SER A 255 -11.81 -1.73 -2.85
CA SER A 255 -11.68 -0.28 -2.85
C SER A 255 -10.34 0.15 -3.44
N TRP A 256 -9.25 -0.53 -3.11
CA TRP A 256 -7.94 -0.25 -3.69
C TRP A 256 -7.98 -0.44 -5.21
N LEU A 257 -8.48 -1.59 -5.68
CA LEU A 257 -8.62 -1.88 -7.12
C LEU A 257 -9.49 -0.82 -7.81
N SER A 258 -10.66 -0.51 -7.24
CA SER A 258 -11.59 0.46 -7.83
C SER A 258 -10.98 1.87 -7.92
N ASN A 259 -10.31 2.33 -6.86
CA ASN A 259 -9.67 3.64 -6.84
C ASN A 259 -8.44 3.69 -7.75
N HIS A 260 -7.68 2.60 -7.84
CA HIS A 260 -6.55 2.48 -8.74
C HIS A 260 -6.99 2.59 -10.20
N ILE A 261 -8.00 1.81 -10.62
CA ILE A 261 -8.52 1.88 -12.00
C ILE A 261 -8.99 3.30 -12.35
N LEU A 262 -9.80 3.90 -11.47
CA LEU A 262 -10.39 5.23 -11.73
C LEU A 262 -9.36 6.36 -11.68
N GLY A 263 -8.35 6.26 -10.83
CA GLY A 263 -7.33 7.30 -10.60
C GLY A 263 -6.08 7.17 -11.45
N SER A 264 -5.78 5.96 -11.93
CA SER A 264 -4.52 5.59 -12.57
C SER A 264 -4.77 4.97 -13.95
N ASP A 265 -5.39 3.80 -14.05
CA ASP A 265 -5.37 2.97 -15.27
C ASP A 265 -6.18 3.61 -16.40
N MET A 266 -7.27 4.31 -16.04
CA MET A 266 -8.06 5.09 -17.00
C MET A 266 -7.20 6.13 -17.75
N LYS A 267 -6.19 6.71 -17.10
CA LYS A 267 -5.28 7.70 -17.72
C LYS A 267 -4.42 7.10 -18.82
N ILE A 268 -4.12 5.79 -18.77
CA ILE A 268 -3.40 5.09 -19.83
C ILE A 268 -4.24 5.10 -21.11
N GLY A 269 -5.52 4.74 -20.99
CA GLY A 269 -6.47 4.75 -22.11
C GLY A 269 -6.66 6.15 -22.70
N GLU A 270 -6.72 7.18 -21.85
CA GLU A 270 -6.76 8.60 -22.26
C GLU A 270 -5.49 9.03 -22.99
N TYR A 271 -4.33 8.66 -22.47
CA TYR A 271 -3.02 8.95 -23.09
C TYR A 271 -2.91 8.31 -24.47
N MET A 272 -3.28 7.03 -24.61
CA MET A 272 -3.29 6.34 -25.91
C MET A 272 -4.21 7.04 -26.91
N LYS A 273 -5.41 7.46 -26.47
CA LYS A 273 -6.35 8.22 -27.31
C LYS A 273 -5.77 9.57 -27.73
N LYS A 274 -5.18 10.32 -26.81
CA LYS A 274 -4.58 11.64 -27.07
C LYS A 274 -3.41 11.58 -28.05
N ASN A 275 -2.64 10.48 -28.01
CA ASN A 275 -1.48 10.26 -28.86
C ASN A 275 -1.78 9.41 -30.11
N ASN A 276 -3.04 9.08 -30.39
CA ASN A 276 -3.47 8.25 -31.52
C ASN A 276 -2.78 6.87 -31.58
N LEU A 277 -2.55 6.27 -30.42
CA LEU A 277 -2.00 4.93 -30.29
C LEU A 277 -3.11 3.87 -30.44
N ALA A 278 -2.77 2.72 -31.02
CA ALA A 278 -3.70 1.61 -31.16
C ALA A 278 -4.00 1.01 -29.79
N LYS A 279 -5.29 0.89 -29.47
CA LYS A 279 -5.82 0.21 -28.28
C LYS A 279 -5.81 -1.31 -28.48
#